data_AF-A0A7W0A048-F1
#
_entry.id   AF-A0A7W0A048-F1
#
_cell.length_a   1.000
_cell.length_b   1.000
_cell.length_c   1.000
_cell.angle_alpha   90.00
_cell.angle_beta   90.00
_cell.angle_gamma   90.00
#
_symmetry.space_group_name_H-M   'P 1'
#
loop_
_entity.id
_entity.type
_entity.pdbx_description
1 polymer ?
#
loop_
_entity_poly.entity_id
_entity_poly.type
_entity_poly.pdbx_seq_one_letter_code
_entity_poly.pdbx_strand_id
1 'polypeptide(L)' 'FADTTLEAIATVLPASLDELGAVKGIGPAKLERFGDEILALVEQARGE' A
#
# COMPACT_ATOMS: atom_id res chain seq x y z
N PHE A 1 5.28 -1.76 -9.36
CA PHE A 1 4.57 -2.83 -8.63
C PHE A 1 3.97 -3.78 -9.66
N ALA A 2 3.53 -4.98 -9.28
CA ALA A 2 2.68 -5.77 -10.18
C ALA A 2 1.25 -5.22 -10.10
N ASP A 3 0.47 -5.36 -11.17
CA ASP A 3 -0.93 -4.90 -11.21
C ASP A 3 -1.75 -5.54 -10.09
N THR A 4 -1.51 -6.83 -9.82
CA THR A 4 -2.11 -7.59 -8.72
C THR A 4 -1.80 -7.02 -7.34
N THR A 5 -0.63 -6.39 -7.16
CA THR A 5 -0.29 -5.72 -5.90
C THR A 5 -1.05 -4.41 -5.75
N LEU A 6 -1.18 -3.62 -6.82
CA LEU A 6 -1.93 -2.36 -6.79
C LEU A 6 -3.42 -2.61 -6.56
N GLU A 7 -4.00 -3.62 -7.23
CA GLU A 7 -5.37 -4.05 -7.01
C GLU A 7 -5.60 -4.51 -5.57
N ALA A 8 -4.66 -5.27 -4.99
CA ALA A 8 -4.73 -5.69 -3.60
C ALA A 8 -4.66 -4.49 -2.63
N ILE A 9 -3.80 -3.50 -2.87
CA ILE A 9 -3.73 -2.27 -2.07
C ILE A 9 -5.05 -1.51 -2.16
N ALA A 10 -5.61 -1.35 -3.36
CA ALA A 10 -6.89 -0.66 -3.57
C ALA A 10 -8.08 -1.42 -2.96
N THR A 11 -8.00 -2.74 -2.84
CA THR A 11 -9.03 -3.58 -2.21
C THR A 11 -8.94 -3.53 -0.69
N VAL A 12 -7.73 -3.60 -0.13
CA VAL A 12 -7.49 -3.63 1.31
C VAL A 12 -7.57 -2.22 1.93
N LEU A 13 -7.17 -1.19 1.17
CA LEU A 13 -7.02 0.20 1.63
C LEU A 13 -6.26 0.28 2.97
N PRO A 14 -4.98 -0.15 3.01
CA PRO A 14 -4.20 -0.20 4.25
C PRO A 14 -4.08 1.20 4.87
N ALA A 15 -4.25 1.29 6.20
CA ALA A 15 -4.12 2.53 6.95
C ALA A 15 -2.82 2.60 7.77
N SER A 16 -1.92 1.62 7.60
CA SER A 16 -0.65 1.53 8.32
C SER A 16 0.40 0.75 7.54
N LEU A 17 1.68 0.98 7.85
CA LEU A 17 2.80 0.29 7.18
C LEU A 17 2.78 -1.21 7.41
N ASP A 18 2.29 -1.66 8.57
CA ASP A 18 2.11 -3.08 8.88
C ASP A 18 1.09 -3.73 7.93
N GLU A 19 -0.08 -3.10 7.75
CA GLU A 19 -1.12 -3.56 6.83
C GLU A 19 -0.65 -3.54 5.37
N LEU A 20 0.09 -2.50 4.98
CA LEU A 20 0.68 -2.41 3.65
C LEU A 20 1.76 -3.49 3.43
N GLY A 21 2.52 -3.82 4.46
CA GLY A 21 3.51 -4.91 4.46
C GLY A 21 2.89 -6.31 4.39
N ALA A 22 1.65 -6.47 4.85
CA ALA A 22 0.89 -7.72 4.69
C ALA A 22 0.42 -7.95 3.24
N VAL A 23 0.44 -6.92 2.38
CA VAL A 23 0.02 -7.06 0.99
C VAL A 23 1.04 -7.86 0.19
N LYS A 24 0.57 -8.94 -0.45
CA LYS A 24 1.40 -9.80 -1.28
C LYS A 24 2.01 -9.01 -2.46
N GLY A 25 3.35 -8.95 -2.50
CA GLY A 25 4.11 -8.21 -3.51
C GLY A 25 4.72 -6.89 -3.01
N ILE A 26 4.41 -6.48 -1.78
CA ILE A 26 5.16 -5.46 -1.03
C ILE A 26 6.21 -6.20 -0.19
N GLY A 27 7.47 -6.16 -0.64
CA GLY A 27 8.60 -6.63 0.15
C GLY A 27 9.16 -5.53 1.06
N PRO A 28 10.03 -5.87 2.05
CA PRO A 28 10.56 -4.93 3.04
C PRO A 28 11.24 -3.72 2.39
N ALA A 29 12.09 -3.94 1.38
CA ALA A 29 12.78 -2.85 0.66
C ALA A 29 11.82 -1.88 -0.05
N LYS A 30 10.63 -2.33 -0.43
CA LYS A 30 9.61 -1.51 -1.07
C LYS A 30 8.78 -0.76 -0.04
N LEU A 31 8.48 -1.43 1.07
CA LEU A 31 7.78 -0.84 2.20
C LEU A 31 8.61 0.31 2.81
N GLU A 32 9.91 0.10 3.02
CA GLU A 32 10.80 1.15 3.55
C GLU A 32 10.94 2.35 2.60
N ARG A 33 10.93 2.12 1.28
CA ARG A 33 11.16 3.17 0.28
C ARG A 33 9.89 3.92 -0.14
N PHE A 34 8.76 3.23 -0.19
CA PHE A 34 7.52 3.75 -0.78
C PHE A 34 6.32 3.62 0.15
N GLY A 35 6.46 3.02 1.33
CA GLY A 35 5.33 2.73 2.20
C GLY A 35 4.56 3.97 2.64
N ASP A 36 5.30 5.02 3.01
CA ASP A 36 4.72 6.30 3.45
C ASP A 36 3.95 6.99 2.31
N GLU A 37 4.55 7.11 1.12
CA GLU A 37 3.88 7.69 -0.05
C GLU A 37 2.64 6.89 -0.49
N ILE A 38 2.71 5.56 -0.44
CA ILE A 38 1.56 4.71 -0.77
C ILE A 38 0.43 4.91 0.25
N LEU A 39 0.74 4.97 1.55
CA LEU A 39 -0.26 5.22 2.57
C LEU A 39 -0.91 6.60 2.42
N ALA A 40 -0.13 7.63 2.11
CA ALA A 40 -0.67 8.95 1.83
C ALA A 40 -1.63 8.92 0.63
N LEU A 41 -1.28 8.23 -0.46
CA LEU A 41 -2.15 8.04 -1.62
C LEU A 41 -3.45 7.29 -1.27
N VAL A 42 -3.35 6.24 -0.46
CA VAL A 42 -4.52 5.47 0.00
C VAL A 42 -5.43 6.33 0.88
N GLU A 43 -4.85 7.13 1.77
CA GLU A 43 -5.59 8.06 2.62
C GLU A 43 -6.34 9.12 1.79
N GLN A 44 -5.67 9.70 0.78
CA GLN A 44 -6.31 10.63 -0.17
C GLN A 44 -7.48 9.96 -0.88
N ALA A 45 -7.30 8.72 -1.38
CA ALA A 45 -8.36 7.99 -2.08
C ALA A 45 -9.56 7.61 -1.21
N ARG A 46 -9.41 7.60 0.12
CA ARG A 46 -10.50 7.33 1.09
C ARG A 46 -11.34 8.57 1.40
N GLY A 47 -10.77 9.76 1.22
CA GLY A 47 -11.40 11.04 1.51
C GLY A 47 -12.19 11.66 0.36
N GLU A 48 -12.11 11.06 -0.84
CA GLU A 48 -12.84 11.43 -2.06
C GLU A 48 -14.13 10.60 -2.21
#